data_AF-A0A6A5R098-F1
#
_entry.id   AF-A0A6A5R098-F1
#
_cell.length_a   1.000
_cell.length_b   1.000
_cell.length_c   1.000
_cell.angle_alpha   90.00
_cell.angle_beta   90.00
_cell.angle_gamma   90.00
#
_symmetry.space_group_name_H-M   'P 1'
#
loop_
_entity.id
_entity.type
_entity.pdbx_description
1 polymer ?
#
loop_
_entity_poly.entity_id
_entity_poly.type
_entity_poly.pdbx_seq_one_letter_code
_entity_poly.pdbx_strand_id
1 'polypeptide(L)'
;MRRTLQTATIGLDWLIKKGIKVIPDANWQENADKPCDTGSAVEVLEKEFPNFDFSTVDPSYPDKTTNLASNPYAFTQKAILARGQTCLEELYSRPEKVIAVVTHSGFLRTAVCNRMFFNADWRVFTFDEQAMAEAEKEDQKKFILKESAKTEKNGGGMGRSDVGVFGIEKGDFPPEVEDDIKDAQAKGPAKAEELDEANKQKPSV
;
A
#
# COMPACT_ATOMS: atom_id res chain seq x y z
N MET A 1 7.98 0.27 8.57
CA MET A 1 9.31 0.09 7.91
C MET A 1 10.38 0.93 8.60
N ARG A 2 11.64 0.50 8.66
CA ARG A 2 12.75 1.24 9.31
C ARG A 2 12.88 2.70 8.83
N ARG A 3 12.83 2.95 7.52
CA ARG A 3 12.97 4.31 6.95
C ARG A 3 11.87 5.26 7.41
N THR A 4 10.63 4.77 7.59
CA THR A 4 9.52 5.61 8.06
C THR A 4 9.65 5.92 9.55
N LEU A 5 10.05 4.93 10.36
CA LEU A 5 10.34 5.14 11.78
C LEU A 5 11.47 6.15 12.00
N GLN A 6 12.55 6.05 11.22
CA GLN A 6 13.65 7.04 11.25
C GLN A 6 13.18 8.43 10.84
N THR A 7 12.41 8.53 9.76
CA THR A 7 11.86 9.80 9.27
C THR A 7 10.94 10.44 10.31
N ALA A 8 10.05 9.66 10.93
CA ALA A 8 9.17 10.13 11.99
C ALA A 8 9.98 10.60 13.21
N THR A 9 10.95 9.78 13.65
CA THR A 9 11.82 10.10 14.80
C THR A 9 12.59 11.39 14.57
N ILE A 10 13.13 11.62 13.37
CA ILE A 10 13.95 12.81 13.08
C ILE A 10 13.08 14.02 12.77
N GLY A 11 12.11 13.87 11.87
CA GLY A 11 11.31 14.97 11.34
C GLY A 11 10.21 15.46 12.29
N LEU A 12 9.74 14.59 13.19
CA LEU A 12 8.65 14.88 14.12
C LEU A 12 9.06 14.74 15.60
N ASP A 13 10.37 14.66 15.88
CA ASP A 13 10.94 14.56 17.24
C ASP A 13 10.31 15.54 18.23
N TRP A 14 10.11 16.78 17.78
CA TRP A 14 9.55 17.87 18.60
C TRP A 14 8.08 17.63 19.01
N LEU A 15 7.32 16.82 18.27
CA LEU A 15 5.97 16.37 18.65
C LEU A 15 6.05 15.14 19.55
N ILE A 16 6.93 14.20 19.20
CA ILE A 16 7.14 12.95 19.97
C ILE A 16 7.56 13.29 21.41
N LYS A 17 8.51 14.23 21.58
CA LYS A 17 8.96 14.73 22.88
C LYS A 17 7.87 15.45 23.68
N LYS A 18 6.82 15.93 23.02
CA LYS A 18 5.63 16.52 23.68
C LYS A 18 4.60 15.46 24.09
N GLY A 19 4.88 14.18 23.86
CA GLY A 19 3.99 13.07 24.21
C GLY A 19 2.89 12.82 23.18
N ILE A 20 3.01 13.32 21.94
CA ILE A 20 2.08 12.96 20.87
C ILE A 20 2.27 11.47 20.54
N LYS A 21 1.16 10.72 20.58
CA LYS A 21 1.16 9.29 20.31
C LYS A 21 1.62 9.01 18.88
N VAL A 22 2.57 8.10 18.72
CA VAL A 22 2.95 7.55 17.41
C VAL A 22 2.50 6.10 17.35
N ILE A 23 1.85 5.74 16.23
CA ILE A 23 1.27 4.42 16.03
C ILE A 23 1.95 3.79 14.81
N PRO A 24 2.84 2.80 15.01
CA PRO A 24 3.28 1.94 13.94
C PRO A 24 2.09 1.14 13.39
N ASP A 25 1.96 1.10 12.07
CA ASP A 25 0.85 0.43 11.39
C ASP A 25 1.34 -0.15 10.06
N ALA A 26 1.07 -1.44 9.86
CA ALA A 26 1.47 -2.21 8.69
C ALA A 26 0.77 -1.76 7.40
N ASN A 27 -0.42 -1.15 7.49
CA ASN A 27 -1.18 -0.70 6.32
C ASN A 27 -0.44 0.41 5.53
N TRP A 28 0.42 1.17 6.22
CA TRP A 28 1.19 2.29 5.65
C TRP A 28 2.55 1.89 5.09
N GLN A 29 2.81 0.60 4.88
CA GLN A 29 4.03 0.16 4.20
C GLN A 29 4.00 0.47 2.69
N GLU A 30 5.18 0.51 2.06
CA GLU A 30 5.32 0.73 0.61
C GLU A 30 4.54 -0.33 -0.19
N ASN A 31 4.21 -0.01 -1.43
CA ASN A 31 3.39 -0.85 -2.29
C ASN A 31 4.11 -2.13 -2.79
N ALA A 32 5.37 -2.04 -3.20
CA ALA A 32 6.09 -3.14 -3.85
C ALA A 32 6.61 -4.22 -2.89
N ASP A 33 6.82 -5.43 -3.40
CA ASP A 33 7.36 -6.61 -2.71
C ASP A 33 8.88 -6.78 -2.86
N LYS A 34 9.56 -5.76 -3.40
CA LYS A 34 11.02 -5.75 -3.48
C LYS A 34 11.63 -5.78 -2.07
N PRO A 35 12.86 -6.32 -1.90
CA PRO A 35 13.51 -6.37 -0.58
C PRO A 35 13.61 -5.00 0.12
N CYS A 36 13.79 -3.91 -0.63
CA CYS A 36 13.84 -2.56 -0.07
C CYS A 36 12.48 -2.01 0.40
N ASP A 37 11.37 -2.63 -0.03
CA ASP A 37 10.00 -2.16 0.17
C ASP A 37 9.16 -3.09 1.06
N THR A 38 9.66 -4.29 1.35
CA THR A 38 9.03 -5.28 2.24
C THR A 38 9.24 -4.91 3.72
N GLY A 39 10.40 -4.36 4.08
CA GLY A 39 10.69 -3.93 5.46
C GLY A 39 11.44 -4.99 6.28
N SER A 40 11.34 -4.93 7.61
CA SER A 40 12.02 -5.87 8.53
C SER A 40 11.00 -6.39 9.54
N ALA A 41 11.22 -7.60 10.05
CA ALA A 41 10.34 -8.21 11.04
C ALA A 41 10.19 -7.33 12.30
N VAL A 42 9.04 -7.43 12.97
CA VAL A 42 8.69 -6.59 14.13
C VAL A 42 9.73 -6.74 15.24
N GLU A 43 10.21 -7.95 15.51
CA GLU A 43 11.18 -8.23 16.57
C GLU A 43 12.55 -7.57 16.34
N VAL A 44 12.86 -7.25 15.08
CA VAL A 44 14.04 -6.46 14.71
C VAL A 44 13.77 -4.98 14.94
N LEU A 45 12.61 -4.49 14.50
CA LEU A 45 12.23 -3.08 14.63
C LEU A 45 12.04 -2.67 16.10
N GLU A 46 11.45 -3.51 16.94
CA GLU A 46 11.29 -3.27 18.38
C GLU A 46 12.63 -3.05 19.09
N LYS A 47 13.66 -3.82 18.72
CA LYS A 47 15.01 -3.67 19.29
C LYS A 47 15.68 -2.37 18.86
N GLU A 48 15.45 -1.95 17.62
CA GLU A 48 16.03 -0.72 17.07
C GLU A 48 15.29 0.55 17.49
N PHE A 49 13.97 0.44 17.72
CA PHE A 49 13.07 1.53 18.02
C PHE A 49 12.24 1.25 19.28
N PRO A 50 12.87 1.04 20.45
CA PRO A 50 12.18 0.58 21.67
C PRO A 50 11.17 1.59 22.25
N ASN A 51 11.19 2.83 21.75
CA ASN A 51 10.25 3.88 22.16
C ASN A 51 8.90 3.81 21.40
N PHE A 52 8.79 2.94 20.39
CA PHE A 52 7.56 2.74 19.64
C PHE A 52 6.87 1.47 20.12
N ASP A 53 5.55 1.52 20.26
CA ASP A 53 4.72 0.38 20.62
C ASP A 53 4.28 -0.36 19.35
N PHE A 54 4.76 -1.58 19.16
CA PHE A 54 4.42 -2.42 18.01
C PHE A 54 3.32 -3.45 18.32
N SER A 55 2.74 -3.44 19.52
CA SER A 55 1.77 -4.46 19.96
C SER A 55 0.50 -4.54 19.09
N THR A 56 0.18 -3.47 18.36
CA THR A 56 -0.98 -3.40 17.46
C THR A 56 -0.63 -3.60 15.99
N VAL A 57 0.64 -3.83 15.65
CA VAL A 57 1.05 -4.08 14.27
C VAL A 57 0.57 -5.46 13.84
N ASP A 58 -0.02 -5.55 12.64
CA ASP A 58 -0.48 -6.81 12.07
C ASP A 58 0.66 -7.85 12.08
N PRO A 59 0.47 -9.03 12.71
CA PRO A 59 1.52 -10.04 12.81
C PRO A 59 1.93 -10.65 11.46
N SER A 60 1.15 -10.46 10.40
CA SER A 60 1.54 -10.87 9.05
C SER A 60 2.56 -9.93 8.42
N TYR A 61 2.82 -8.75 9.01
CA TYR A 61 3.92 -7.88 8.60
C TYR A 61 5.27 -8.57 8.83
N PRO A 62 6.22 -8.54 7.88
CA PRO A 62 6.24 -7.74 6.65
C PRO A 62 5.82 -8.49 5.37
N ASP A 63 5.17 -9.65 5.45
CA ASP A 63 4.92 -10.49 4.28
C ASP A 63 3.92 -9.86 3.28
N LYS A 64 4.28 -9.94 1.99
CA LYS A 64 3.50 -9.47 0.85
C LYS A 64 3.25 -10.55 -0.20
N THR A 65 3.76 -11.75 0.01
CA THR A 65 3.90 -12.76 -1.04
C THR A 65 3.07 -14.00 -0.79
N THR A 66 2.76 -14.31 0.47
CA THR A 66 1.89 -15.45 0.79
C THR A 66 0.45 -15.11 0.43
N ASN A 67 -0.29 -16.06 -0.14
CA ASN A 67 -1.73 -15.97 -0.42
C ASN A 67 -2.15 -14.66 -1.14
N LEU A 68 -1.53 -14.35 -2.28
CA LEU A 68 -1.70 -13.08 -3.03
C LEU A 68 -3.17 -12.64 -3.23
N ALA A 69 -4.10 -13.58 -3.39
CA ALA A 69 -5.52 -13.30 -3.60
C ALA A 69 -6.22 -12.69 -2.36
N SER A 70 -5.72 -12.98 -1.15
CA SER A 70 -6.31 -12.54 0.12
C SER A 70 -5.36 -11.72 1.00
N ASN A 71 -4.09 -11.61 0.64
CA ASN A 71 -3.11 -10.85 1.40
C ASN A 71 -3.32 -9.34 1.17
N PRO A 72 -3.66 -8.56 2.21
CA PRO A 72 -3.89 -7.11 2.08
C PRO A 72 -2.60 -6.34 1.73
N TYR A 73 -1.45 -6.98 1.92
CA TYR A 73 -0.13 -6.42 1.66
C TYR A 73 0.45 -6.76 0.29
N ALA A 74 -0.23 -7.61 -0.48
CA ALA A 74 0.22 -8.04 -1.80
C ALA A 74 0.47 -6.87 -2.75
N PHE A 75 1.51 -6.99 -3.58
CA PHE A 75 1.80 -6.03 -4.64
C PHE A 75 0.89 -6.25 -5.85
N THR A 76 -0.42 -6.09 -5.65
CA THR A 76 -1.45 -6.15 -6.69
C THR A 76 -2.28 -4.88 -6.67
N GLN A 77 -2.82 -4.48 -7.83
CA GLN A 77 -3.65 -3.29 -7.93
C GLN A 77 -4.85 -3.36 -6.95
N LYS A 78 -5.56 -4.48 -6.96
CA LYS A 78 -6.70 -4.75 -6.08
C LYS A 78 -6.36 -4.59 -4.59
N ALA A 79 -5.31 -5.27 -4.11
CA ALA A 79 -4.95 -5.21 -2.68
C ALA A 79 -4.52 -3.80 -2.28
N ILE A 80 -3.74 -3.12 -3.13
CA ILE A 80 -3.21 -1.79 -2.82
C ILE A 80 -4.29 -0.72 -2.81
N LEU A 81 -5.23 -0.74 -3.77
CA LEU A 81 -6.34 0.20 -3.78
C LEU A 81 -7.31 -0.04 -2.62
N ALA A 82 -7.60 -1.30 -2.30
CA ALA A 82 -8.40 -1.64 -1.14
C ALA A 82 -7.74 -1.14 0.16
N ARG A 83 -6.43 -1.40 0.33
CA ARG A 83 -5.66 -0.96 1.50
C ARG A 83 -5.62 0.57 1.63
N GLY A 84 -5.47 1.28 0.52
CA GLY A 84 -5.54 2.75 0.50
C GLY A 84 -6.87 3.27 1.05
N GLN A 85 -7.99 2.66 0.65
CA GLN A 85 -9.31 3.03 1.17
C GLN A 85 -9.51 2.64 2.63
N THR A 86 -9.02 1.47 3.07
CA THR A 86 -9.02 1.09 4.50
C THR A 86 -8.26 2.10 5.34
N CYS A 87 -7.06 2.50 4.92
CA CYS A 87 -6.29 3.55 5.60
C CYS A 87 -7.06 4.86 5.72
N LEU A 88 -7.74 5.28 4.65
CA LEU A 88 -8.51 6.53 4.65
C LEU A 88 -9.76 6.43 5.54
N GLU A 89 -10.46 5.30 5.52
CA GLU A 89 -11.60 5.03 6.41
C GLU A 89 -11.18 5.08 7.89
N GLU A 90 -10.06 4.45 8.22
CA GLU A 90 -9.49 4.48 9.56
C GLU A 90 -9.14 5.91 9.96
N LEU A 91 -8.45 6.67 9.11
CA LEU A 91 -8.12 8.08 9.38
C LEU A 91 -9.38 8.95 9.54
N TYR A 92 -10.42 8.73 8.74
CA TYR A 92 -11.67 9.49 8.82
C TYR A 92 -12.40 9.25 10.15
N SER A 93 -12.32 8.02 10.66
CA SER A 93 -13.01 7.60 11.89
C SER A 93 -12.31 8.08 13.18
N ARG A 94 -11.16 8.75 13.05
CA ARG A 94 -10.34 9.17 14.18
C ARG A 94 -10.80 10.51 14.78
N PRO A 95 -10.70 10.69 16.11
CA PRO A 95 -11.08 11.94 16.76
C PRO A 95 -10.03 13.05 16.61
N GLU A 96 -8.79 12.73 16.20
CA GLU A 96 -7.73 13.73 16.05
C GLU A 96 -8.00 14.71 14.91
N LYS A 97 -7.86 16.02 15.18
CA LYS A 97 -8.07 17.07 14.17
C LYS A 97 -6.96 17.14 13.11
N VAL A 98 -5.75 16.72 13.48
CA VAL A 98 -4.57 16.75 12.61
C VAL A 98 -3.78 15.47 12.85
N ILE A 99 -3.57 14.71 11.78
CA ILE A 99 -2.83 13.45 11.81
C ILE A 99 -1.66 13.58 10.84
N ALA A 100 -0.45 13.27 11.31
CA ALA A 100 0.73 13.18 10.47
C ALA A 100 0.95 11.71 10.09
N VAL A 101 0.95 11.42 8.78
CA VAL A 101 1.24 10.10 8.26
C VAL A 101 2.63 10.11 7.62
N VAL A 102 3.52 9.22 8.09
CA VAL A 102 4.87 9.06 7.54
C VAL A 102 4.94 7.72 6.81
N THR A 103 4.92 7.77 5.48
CA THR A 103 4.84 6.59 4.61
C THR A 103 5.67 6.83 3.34
N HIS A 104 5.35 6.11 2.26
CA HIS A 104 6.13 6.02 1.05
C HIS A 104 5.40 6.57 -0.17
N SER A 105 6.17 7.06 -1.15
CA SER A 105 5.62 7.78 -2.30
C SER A 105 4.84 6.87 -3.25
N GLY A 106 5.28 5.62 -3.44
CA GLY A 106 4.59 4.67 -4.32
C GLY A 106 3.15 4.44 -3.86
N PHE A 107 2.99 4.07 -2.59
CA PHE A 107 1.67 3.87 -1.98
C PHE A 107 0.82 5.15 -1.95
N LEU A 108 1.40 6.31 -1.58
CA LEU A 108 0.68 7.58 -1.58
C LEU A 108 0.14 7.95 -2.97
N ARG A 109 0.95 7.73 -4.01
CA ARG A 109 0.57 8.05 -5.39
C ARG A 109 -0.47 7.08 -5.93
N THR A 110 -0.32 5.77 -5.73
CA THR A 110 -1.21 4.82 -6.40
C THR A 110 -2.52 4.58 -5.65
N ALA A 111 -2.56 4.76 -4.32
CA ALA A 111 -3.70 4.31 -3.52
C ALA A 111 -4.34 5.34 -2.59
N VAL A 112 -3.61 6.38 -2.17
CA VAL A 112 -4.07 7.29 -1.11
C VAL A 112 -4.51 8.65 -1.63
N CYS A 113 -3.67 9.33 -2.41
CA CYS A 113 -3.92 10.73 -2.77
C CYS A 113 -3.56 11.12 -4.22
N ASN A 114 -3.01 10.20 -5.01
CA ASN A 114 -2.65 10.46 -6.41
C ASN A 114 -1.76 11.69 -6.59
N ARG A 115 -0.81 11.89 -5.67
CA ARG A 115 0.23 12.94 -5.75
C ARG A 115 1.61 12.31 -5.73
N MET A 116 2.54 12.93 -6.45
CA MET A 116 3.96 12.61 -6.34
C MET A 116 4.56 13.19 -5.05
N PHE A 117 5.49 12.45 -4.46
CA PHE A 117 6.26 12.87 -3.29
C PHE A 117 7.74 12.62 -3.54
N PHE A 118 8.55 13.69 -3.46
CA PHE A 118 9.98 13.57 -3.32
C PHE A 118 10.37 13.23 -1.87
N ASN A 119 11.59 12.75 -1.67
CA ASN A 119 12.07 12.38 -0.33
C ASN A 119 11.96 13.54 0.66
N ALA A 120 11.32 13.27 1.80
CA ALA A 120 11.08 14.22 2.89
C ALA A 120 10.28 15.49 2.48
N ASP A 121 9.50 15.43 1.41
CA ASP A 121 8.45 16.42 1.14
C ASP A 121 7.16 16.02 1.87
N TRP A 122 6.25 16.97 2.05
CA TRP A 122 4.97 16.76 2.74
C TRP A 122 3.83 17.47 2.03
N ARG A 123 2.62 16.97 2.18
CA ARG A 123 1.40 17.57 1.63
C ARG A 123 0.32 17.58 2.72
N VAL A 124 -0.60 18.52 2.64
CA VAL A 124 -1.71 18.64 3.58
C VAL A 124 -3.01 18.36 2.84
N PHE A 125 -3.84 17.51 3.43
CA PHE A 125 -5.13 17.13 2.87
C PHE A 125 -6.23 17.29 3.91
N THR A 126 -7.44 17.51 3.41
CA THR A 126 -8.70 17.34 4.13
C THR A 126 -9.56 16.32 3.39
N PHE A 127 -10.53 15.70 4.04
CA PHE A 127 -11.52 14.88 3.33
C PHE A 127 -12.43 15.79 2.50
N ASP A 128 -12.68 15.38 1.25
CA ASP A 128 -13.57 16.08 0.33
C ASP A 128 -15.01 15.59 0.51
N GLU A 129 -15.72 16.15 1.49
CA GLU A 129 -17.10 15.78 1.82
C GLU A 129 -18.05 15.89 0.62
N GLN A 130 -17.81 16.82 -0.30
CA GLN A 130 -18.62 16.97 -1.50
C GLN A 130 -18.37 15.82 -2.47
N ALA A 131 -17.11 15.53 -2.78
CA ALA A 131 -16.77 14.42 -3.67
C ALA A 131 -17.19 13.06 -3.07
N MET A 132 -17.07 12.88 -1.76
CA MET A 132 -17.53 11.65 -1.09
C MET A 132 -19.06 11.50 -1.18
N ALA A 133 -19.83 12.56 -0.96
CA ALA A 133 -21.28 12.55 -1.10
C ALA A 133 -21.74 12.34 -2.56
N GLU A 134 -20.95 12.78 -3.55
CA GLU A 134 -21.19 12.48 -4.96
C GLU A 134 -20.93 11.01 -5.28
N ALA A 135 -19.80 10.46 -4.82
CA ALA A 135 -19.47 9.06 -5.01
C ALA A 135 -20.51 8.13 -4.36
N GLU A 136 -21.04 8.49 -3.19
CA GLU A 136 -22.11 7.73 -2.52
C GLU A 136 -23.41 7.69 -3.34
N LYS A 137 -23.77 8.76 -4.06
CA LYS A 137 -24.94 8.75 -4.96
C LYS A 137 -24.77 7.79 -6.14
N GLU A 138 -23.52 7.49 -6.50
CA GLU A 138 -23.16 6.53 -7.54
C GLU A 138 -22.97 5.11 -6.99
N ASP A 139 -23.40 4.84 -5.75
CA ASP A 139 -23.21 3.57 -5.03
C ASP A 139 -21.72 3.19 -4.88
N GLN A 140 -20.84 4.20 -4.84
CA GLN A 140 -19.41 4.05 -4.63
C GLN A 140 -19.01 4.71 -3.30
N LYS A 141 -19.15 3.99 -2.18
CA LYS A 141 -18.59 4.46 -0.90
C LYS A 141 -17.05 4.53 -1.02
N LYS A 142 -16.51 5.74 -1.10
CA LYS A 142 -15.07 6.01 -1.20
C LYS A 142 -14.69 7.21 -0.35
N PHE A 143 -13.53 7.12 0.29
CA PHE A 143 -12.90 8.23 0.97
C PHE A 143 -12.00 8.99 0.00
N ILE A 144 -12.24 10.29 -0.12
CA ILE A 144 -11.58 11.15 -1.11
C ILE A 144 -10.88 12.29 -0.38
N LEU A 145 -9.62 12.51 -0.72
CA LEU A 145 -8.80 13.59 -0.17
C LEU A 145 -8.74 14.79 -1.11
N LYS A 146 -8.84 15.98 -0.53
CA LYS A 146 -8.59 17.27 -1.17
C LYS A 146 -7.31 17.86 -0.63
N GLU A 147 -6.35 18.13 -1.53
CA GLU A 147 -5.10 18.77 -1.16
C GLU A 147 -5.31 20.26 -0.82
N SER A 148 -4.54 20.79 0.13
CA SER A 148 -4.51 22.21 0.40
C SER A 148 -3.95 23.00 -0.79
N ALA A 149 -4.57 24.14 -1.12
CA ALA A 149 -4.14 24.97 -2.25
C ALA A 149 -2.65 25.37 -2.20
N LYS A 150 -2.09 25.51 -0.99
CA LYS A 150 -0.67 25.85 -0.81
C LYS A 150 0.26 24.71 -1.26
N THR A 151 0.01 23.49 -0.80
CA THR A 151 0.88 22.34 -1.14
C THR A 151 0.63 21.88 -2.58
N GLU A 152 -0.61 22.01 -3.07
CA GLU A 152 -0.94 21.70 -4.45
C GLU A 152 -0.19 22.61 -5.42
N LYS A 153 -0.26 23.94 -5.21
CA LYS A 153 0.42 24.93 -6.06
C LYS A 153 1.94 24.73 -6.13
N ASN A 154 2.55 24.34 -5.02
CA ASN A 154 4.00 24.29 -4.89
C ASN A 154 4.59 22.91 -5.21
N GLY A 155 3.77 21.87 -5.32
CA GLY A 155 4.29 20.51 -5.46
C GLY A 155 4.85 20.00 -4.12
N GLY A 156 4.08 20.18 -3.04
CA GLY A 156 4.48 19.86 -1.68
C GLY A 156 4.87 21.09 -0.84
N GLY A 157 4.98 20.88 0.46
CA GLY A 157 5.33 21.91 1.43
C GLY A 157 6.81 22.33 1.37
N MET A 158 7.67 21.45 0.87
CA MET A 158 9.07 21.76 0.53
C MET A 158 9.22 22.20 -0.93
N GLY A 159 8.18 22.02 -1.76
CA GLY A 159 8.17 22.34 -3.18
C GLY A 159 9.15 21.51 -4.01
N ARG A 160 9.34 20.24 -3.64
CA ARG A 160 10.31 19.33 -4.28
C ARG A 160 9.64 18.28 -5.17
N SER A 161 8.33 18.13 -5.05
CA SER A 161 7.57 17.11 -5.75
C SER A 161 6.89 17.69 -6.98
N ASP A 162 6.55 16.85 -7.95
CA ASP A 162 5.84 17.32 -9.13
C ASP A 162 4.43 17.82 -8.78
N VAL A 163 4.00 18.86 -9.49
CA VAL A 163 2.65 19.44 -9.39
C VAL A 163 1.71 18.66 -10.30
N GLY A 164 0.59 18.20 -9.76
CA GLY A 164 -0.45 17.53 -10.54
C GLY A 164 -1.12 16.38 -9.81
N VAL A 165 -2.07 15.76 -10.50
CA VAL A 165 -2.76 14.54 -10.07
C VAL A 165 -2.26 13.39 -10.94
N PHE A 166 -1.75 12.34 -10.31
CA PHE A 166 -1.09 11.22 -10.97
C PHE A 166 -1.86 9.94 -10.63
N GLY A 167 -2.71 9.54 -11.58
CA GLY A 167 -3.48 8.31 -11.46
C GLY A 167 -2.62 7.05 -11.61
N ILE A 168 -3.29 5.92 -11.75
CA ILE A 168 -2.65 4.64 -12.05
C ILE A 168 -2.30 4.61 -13.55
N GLU A 169 -1.08 4.19 -13.84
CA GLU A 169 -0.52 4.03 -15.17
C GLU A 169 -0.21 2.57 -15.48
N LYS A 170 -0.13 2.24 -16.77
CA LYS A 170 0.24 0.90 -17.21
C LYS A 170 1.67 0.58 -16.75
N GLY A 171 1.81 -0.49 -15.96
CA GLY A 171 3.09 -0.94 -15.42
C GLY A 171 3.32 -0.59 -13.95
N ASP A 172 2.40 0.11 -13.30
CA ASP A 172 2.44 0.36 -11.86
C ASP A 172 2.33 -0.89 -11.01
N PHE A 173 1.60 -1.87 -11.54
CA PHE A 173 1.35 -3.15 -10.91
C PHE A 173 1.78 -4.26 -11.87
N PRO A 174 2.17 -5.44 -11.34
CA PRO A 174 2.35 -6.61 -12.17
C PRO A 174 1.04 -6.95 -12.90
N PRO A 175 1.10 -7.64 -14.05
CA PRO A 175 -0.10 -8.17 -14.70
C PRO A 175 -0.93 -8.97 -13.69
N GLU A 176 -2.25 -8.76 -13.69
CA GLU A 176 -3.15 -9.43 -12.74
C GLU A 176 -3.10 -10.96 -12.98
N VAL A 177 -2.51 -11.68 -12.02
CA VAL A 177 -2.36 -13.15 -12.10
C VAL A 177 -3.71 -13.87 -11.88
N GLU A 178 -4.75 -13.16 -11.41
CA GLU A 178 -6.06 -13.74 -11.08
C GLU A 178 -6.88 -14.16 -12.33
N ASP A 179 -6.71 -13.49 -13.47
CA ASP A 179 -7.43 -13.87 -14.70
C ASP A 179 -6.84 -15.13 -15.34
N ASP A 180 -5.52 -15.33 -15.28
CA ASP A 180 -4.90 -16.53 -15.86
C ASP A 180 -5.27 -17.81 -15.09
N ILE A 181 -5.49 -17.74 -13.77
CA ILE A 181 -5.90 -18.91 -12.97
C ILE A 181 -7.39 -19.21 -13.16
N LYS A 182 -8.24 -18.18 -13.24
CA LYS A 182 -9.67 -18.38 -13.51
C LYS A 182 -9.93 -18.78 -14.96
N ASP A 183 -9.18 -18.25 -15.92
CA ASP A 183 -9.26 -18.65 -17.34
C ASP A 183 -8.66 -20.05 -17.57
N ALA A 184 -7.61 -20.43 -16.83
CA ALA A 184 -7.08 -21.79 -16.86
C ALA A 184 -7.98 -22.81 -16.13
N GLN A 185 -8.78 -22.38 -15.15
CA GLN A 185 -9.77 -23.22 -14.49
C GLN A 185 -11.12 -23.26 -15.24
N ALA A 186 -11.48 -22.20 -15.97
CA ALA A 186 -12.64 -22.14 -16.85
C ALA A 186 -12.41 -22.86 -18.19
N LYS A 187 -11.16 -22.91 -18.67
CA LYS A 187 -10.70 -23.88 -19.66
C LYS A 187 -10.50 -25.21 -18.94
N GLY A 188 -11.59 -25.97 -18.78
CA GLY A 188 -11.57 -27.29 -18.14
C GLY A 188 -10.42 -28.19 -18.65
N PRO A 189 -10.02 -29.22 -17.88
CA PRO A 189 -8.79 -29.95 -18.14
C PRO A 189 -8.79 -30.45 -19.58
N ALA A 190 -7.84 -29.96 -20.38
CA ALA A 190 -7.50 -30.61 -21.64
C ALA A 190 -7.21 -32.07 -21.30
N LYS A 191 -7.97 -32.96 -21.93
CA LYS A 191 -7.95 -34.40 -21.72
C LYS A 191 -6.52 -34.91 -21.50
N ALA A 192 -6.31 -35.52 -20.34
CA ALA A 192 -5.24 -36.47 -20.14
C ALA A 192 -5.53 -37.71 -21.00
N GLU A 193 -5.19 -37.67 -22.27
CA GLU A 193 -5.28 -38.79 -23.22
C GLU A 193 -4.44 -38.42 -24.46
N GLU A 194 -3.10 -38.44 -24.34
CA GLU A 194 -2.11 -38.68 -25.43
C GLU A 194 -0.68 -38.39 -24.92
N LEU A 195 -0.24 -39.04 -23.83
CA LEU A 195 1.19 -39.12 -23.51
C LEU A 195 1.64 -40.50 -23.00
N ASP A 196 0.82 -41.55 -23.13
CA ASP A 196 1.15 -42.90 -22.63
C ASP A 196 1.22 -43.98 -23.72
N GLU A 197 1.61 -43.63 -24.95
CA GLU A 197 1.83 -44.61 -26.03
C GLU A 197 3.18 -44.52 -26.77
N ALA A 198 4.20 -43.94 -26.13
CA ALA A 198 5.57 -43.96 -26.67
C ALA A 198 6.57 -44.74 -25.79
N ASN A 199 6.14 -45.39 -24.71
CA ASN A 199 7.07 -46.09 -23.83
C ASN A 199 6.49 -47.38 -23.24
N LYS A 200 6.23 -48.38 -24.09
CA LYS A 200 6.23 -49.80 -23.70
C LYS A 200 6.39 -50.71 -24.91
N GLN A 201 7.56 -51.39 -24.91
CA GLN A 201 7.94 -52.67 -25.53
C GLN A 201 9.13 -52.51 -26.50
N LYS A 202 10.38 -52.49 -26.03
CA LYS A 202 11.27 -53.57 -25.52
C LYS A 202 11.83 -54.53 -26.61
N PRO A 203 13.05 -55.07 -26.36
CA PRO A 203 14.11 -55.34 -27.34
C PRO A 203 14.08 -56.77 -27.91
N SER A 204 15.15 -57.12 -28.65
CA SER A 204 15.55 -58.43 -29.25
C SER A 204 15.50 -58.37 -30.78
N VAL A 205 16.52 -58.70 -31.58
CA VAL A 205 17.83 -59.38 -31.44
C VAL A 205 18.80 -58.69 -32.40
#